data_AF-A0A936UDH1-F1
#
_entry.id   AF-A0A936UDH1-F1
#
_cell.length_a   1.000
_cell.length_b   1.000
_cell.length_c   1.000
_cell.angle_alpha   90.00
_cell.angle_beta   90.00
_cell.angle_gamma   90.00
#
_symmetry.space_group_name_H-M   'P 1'
#
loop_
_entity.id
_entity.type
_entity.pdbx_description
1 polymer ?
#
loop_
_entity_poly.entity_id
_entity_poly.type
_entity_poly.pdbx_seq_one_letter_code
_entity_poly.pdbx_strand_id
1 'polypeptide(L)'
;MEALGKTAEPLDLADIRTGFSSSTEKRAAAFEDARYYAAVEPCGPRRLVALLQESAFWSKHLYRTAGERSLSLWLIVLGVVACVLVFGQPFFSSNLALNFARTAAVFLSFVSATDGLTRALEWRHAAELTKAVDRRLEHIDGDVEEPLLAIFADYAVITASAPPIPAGIYKAEQERLNALWSQRKGSGPPDAALTGGSDRQTPGAR
;
A
#
# COMPACT_ATOMS: atom_id res chain seq x y z
N MET A 1 -3.83 15.18 9.43
CA MET A 1 -4.49 14.16 10.28
C MET A 1 -4.83 14.79 11.63
N GLU A 2 -6.06 15.22 11.83
CA GLU A 2 -6.57 15.69 13.14
C GLU A 2 -6.93 14.50 14.04
N ALA A 3 -6.03 13.52 14.16
CA ALA A 3 -6.33 12.29 14.89
C ALA A 3 -6.34 12.50 16.41
N LEU A 4 -5.39 13.28 16.94
CA LEU A 4 -5.19 13.53 18.37
C LEU A 4 -6.00 14.70 18.95
N GLY A 5 -6.72 15.46 18.12
CA GLY A 5 -7.53 16.61 18.57
C GLY A 5 -6.76 17.81 19.12
N LYS A 6 -5.42 17.76 19.18
CA LYS A 6 -4.55 18.89 19.58
C LYS A 6 -4.13 19.66 18.32
N THR A 7 -4.90 20.68 17.93
CA THR A 7 -4.51 21.67 16.91
C THR A 7 -3.91 22.88 17.63
N ALA A 8 -2.66 22.80 18.07
CA ALA A 8 -2.08 23.90 18.85
C ALA A 8 -0.58 24.11 18.63
N GLU A 9 -0.06 23.77 17.47
CA GLU A 9 1.19 24.39 17.02
C GLU A 9 0.89 25.05 15.68
N PRO A 10 1.10 26.38 15.55
CA PRO A 10 1.10 27.03 14.25
C PRO A 10 2.33 26.50 13.51
N LEU A 11 2.19 25.29 12.95
CA LEU A 11 3.09 24.76 11.95
C LEU A 11 3.24 25.88 10.91
N ASP A 12 4.48 26.20 10.52
CA ASP A 12 4.74 27.31 9.61
C ASP A 12 4.23 26.95 8.20
N LEU A 13 2.91 27.04 8.03
CA LEU A 13 2.20 26.71 6.80
C LEU A 13 2.70 27.60 5.66
N ALA A 14 3.19 28.80 5.98
CA ALA A 14 3.82 29.66 5.01
C ALA A 14 5.12 29.03 4.51
N ASP A 15 5.98 28.54 5.40
CA ASP A 15 7.24 27.88 5.03
C ASP A 15 7.00 26.61 4.20
N ILE A 16 6.06 25.75 4.61
CA ILE A 16 5.68 24.55 3.85
C ILE A 16 5.15 24.92 2.46
N ARG A 17 4.34 25.99 2.34
CA ARG A 17 3.78 26.44 1.05
C ARG A 17 4.84 26.96 0.10
N THR A 18 5.97 27.49 0.60
CA THR A 18 7.06 27.93 -0.28
C THR A 18 7.67 26.78 -1.10
N GLY A 19 7.59 25.54 -0.59
CA GLY A 19 8.10 24.35 -1.28
C GLY A 19 7.24 23.88 -2.46
N PHE A 20 6.04 24.44 -2.65
CA PHE A 20 5.12 24.01 -3.70
C PHE A 20 4.93 25.06 -4.78
N SER A 21 4.78 24.60 -6.03
CA SER A 21 4.37 25.50 -7.12
C SER A 21 2.90 25.92 -6.96
N SER A 22 2.56 27.13 -7.39
CA SER A 22 1.17 27.61 -7.42
C SER A 22 0.24 26.72 -8.27
N SER A 23 0.78 25.98 -9.22
CA SER A 23 0.04 24.99 -10.02
C SER A 23 -0.31 23.73 -9.22
N THR A 24 0.58 23.30 -8.32
CA THR A 24 0.38 22.16 -7.43
C THR A 24 -0.66 22.49 -6.38
N GLU A 25 -0.60 23.69 -5.80
CA GLU A 25 -1.56 24.16 -4.80
C GLU A 25 -3.00 24.18 -5.36
N LYS A 26 -3.18 24.67 -6.59
CA LYS A 26 -4.48 24.65 -7.27
C LYS A 26 -5.02 23.24 -7.53
N ARG A 27 -4.14 22.26 -7.73
CA ARG A 27 -4.52 20.85 -7.96
C ARG A 27 -4.80 20.09 -6.67
N ALA A 28 -4.32 20.57 -5.52
CA ALA A 28 -4.48 19.88 -4.24
C ALA A 28 -5.95 19.66 -3.88
N ALA A 29 -6.82 20.64 -4.17
CA ALA A 29 -8.27 20.54 -3.92
C ALA A 29 -8.94 19.36 -4.65
N ALA A 30 -8.38 18.89 -5.78
CA ALA A 30 -8.92 17.74 -6.50
C ALA A 30 -8.61 16.39 -5.83
N PHE A 31 -7.68 16.37 -4.87
CA PHE A 31 -7.25 15.16 -4.14
C PHE A 31 -7.70 15.16 -2.68
N GLU A 32 -8.43 16.20 -2.25
CA GLU A 32 -9.00 16.26 -0.92
C GLU A 32 -10.25 15.38 -0.85
N ASP A 33 -10.13 14.23 -0.20
CA ASP A 33 -11.24 13.31 0.04
C ASP A 33 -11.52 13.19 1.54
N ALA A 34 -12.63 13.79 1.98
CA ALA A 34 -13.09 13.71 3.37
C ALA A 34 -13.45 12.29 3.81
N ARG A 35 -13.65 11.36 2.86
CA ARG A 35 -13.98 9.94 3.11
C ARG A 35 -12.79 9.01 2.87
N TYR A 36 -11.57 9.56 2.81
CA TYR A 36 -10.37 8.76 2.59
C TYR A 36 -10.15 7.70 3.67
N TYR A 37 -10.49 8.01 4.93
CA TYR A 37 -10.47 7.06 6.03
C TYR A 37 -11.88 6.66 6.44
N ALA A 38 -12.05 5.40 6.79
CA ALA A 38 -13.34 4.87 7.21
C ALA A 38 -13.53 4.88 8.74
N ALA A 39 -12.57 5.45 9.48
CA ALA A 39 -12.64 5.71 10.92
C ALA A 39 -13.59 6.87 11.23
N VAL A 40 -14.56 6.64 12.12
CA VAL A 40 -15.62 7.61 12.50
C VAL A 40 -15.45 8.08 13.95
N GLU A 41 -14.43 7.59 14.65
CA GLU A 41 -14.17 7.86 16.05
C GLU A 41 -13.91 9.36 16.30
N PRO A 42 -14.36 9.90 17.45
CA PRO A 42 -14.05 11.28 17.83
C PRO A 42 -12.55 11.45 18.03
N CYS A 43 -12.05 12.69 17.82
CA CYS A 43 -10.63 13.02 17.98
C CYS A 43 -10.08 12.55 19.33
N GLY A 44 -8.95 11.84 19.31
CA GLY A 44 -8.33 11.23 20.48
C GLY A 44 -7.48 10.01 20.13
N PRO A 45 -6.83 9.39 21.14
CA PRO A 45 -5.95 8.24 20.94
C PRO A 45 -6.65 7.05 20.27
N ARG A 46 -7.94 6.83 20.57
CA ARG A 46 -8.76 5.80 19.92
C ARG A 46 -8.94 6.00 18.42
N ARG A 47 -9.08 7.25 17.96
CA ARG A 47 -9.12 7.56 16.52
C ARG A 47 -7.79 7.28 15.85
N LEU A 48 -6.68 7.59 16.51
CA LEU A 48 -5.35 7.26 15.99
C LEU A 48 -5.17 5.73 15.87
N VAL A 49 -5.63 4.95 16.85
CA VAL A 49 -5.63 3.48 16.75
C VAL A 49 -6.42 3.00 15.53
N ALA A 50 -7.66 3.47 15.35
CA ALA A 50 -8.51 3.07 14.22
C ALA A 50 -7.89 3.42 12.86
N LEU A 51 -7.35 4.64 12.72
CA LEU A 51 -6.66 5.10 11.51
C LEU A 51 -5.38 4.30 11.23
N LEU A 52 -4.61 3.97 12.27
CA LEU A 52 -3.37 3.23 12.15
C LEU A 52 -3.64 1.75 11.83
N GLN A 53 -4.69 1.15 12.38
CA GLN A 53 -5.16 -0.19 12.00
C GLN A 53 -5.59 -0.25 10.54
N GLU A 54 -6.37 0.74 10.08
CA GLU A 54 -6.76 0.84 8.67
C GLU A 54 -5.53 0.97 7.77
N SER A 55 -4.62 1.89 8.10
CA SER A 55 -3.41 2.14 7.33
C SER A 55 -2.47 0.91 7.30
N ALA A 56 -2.29 0.22 8.43
CA ALA A 56 -1.49 -0.99 8.53
C ALA A 56 -2.12 -2.15 7.75
N PHE A 57 -3.44 -2.30 7.81
CA PHE A 57 -4.17 -3.30 7.02
C PHE A 57 -3.94 -3.09 5.53
N TRP A 58 -4.11 -1.87 5.03
CA TRP A 58 -3.89 -1.54 3.61
C TRP A 58 -2.45 -1.77 3.18
N SER A 59 -1.50 -1.20 3.93
CA SER A 59 -0.07 -1.28 3.61
C SER A 59 0.43 -2.73 3.54
N LYS A 60 0.05 -3.57 4.51
CA LYS A 60 0.39 -5.00 4.53
C LYS A 60 -0.05 -5.71 3.24
N HIS A 61 -1.30 -5.50 2.81
CA HIS A 61 -1.82 -6.18 1.63
C HIS A 61 -1.23 -5.64 0.34
N LEU A 62 -1.03 -4.32 0.24
CA LEU A 62 -0.39 -3.72 -0.92
C LEU A 62 1.05 -4.17 -1.08
N TYR A 63 1.85 -4.21 0.00
CA TYR A 63 3.22 -4.73 -0.04
C TYR A 63 3.25 -6.21 -0.41
N ARG A 64 2.34 -7.02 0.14
CA ARG A 64 2.25 -8.43 -0.22
C ARG A 64 1.95 -8.62 -1.70
N THR A 65 0.93 -7.94 -2.22
CA THR A 65 0.54 -8.03 -3.63
C THR A 65 1.63 -7.51 -4.56
N ALA A 66 2.33 -6.42 -4.18
CA ALA A 66 3.47 -5.90 -4.92
C ALA A 66 4.63 -6.91 -4.97
N GLY A 67 4.96 -7.52 -3.82
CA GLY A 67 5.99 -8.56 -3.73
C GLY A 67 5.65 -9.80 -4.57
N GLU A 68 4.42 -10.30 -4.48
CA GLU A 68 3.96 -11.48 -5.25
C GLU A 68 3.97 -11.20 -6.76
N ARG A 69 3.49 -10.03 -7.21
CA ARG A 69 3.52 -9.64 -8.63
C ARG A 69 4.95 -9.46 -9.14
N SER A 70 5.80 -8.78 -8.37
CA SER A 70 7.21 -8.59 -8.76
C SER A 70 7.95 -9.92 -8.87
N LEU A 71 7.73 -10.83 -7.91
CA LEU A 71 8.32 -12.16 -7.95
C LEU A 71 7.83 -12.98 -9.15
N SER A 72 6.54 -12.92 -9.46
CA SER A 72 5.97 -13.61 -10.62
C SER A 72 6.57 -13.09 -11.94
N LEU A 73 6.66 -11.77 -12.10
CA LEU A 73 7.32 -11.15 -13.26
C LEU A 73 8.78 -11.57 -13.37
N TRP A 74 9.51 -11.58 -12.25
CA TRP A 74 10.90 -12.01 -12.21
C TRP A 74 11.08 -13.47 -12.65
N LEU A 75 10.21 -14.37 -12.19
CA LEU A 75 10.22 -15.79 -12.59
C LEU A 75 9.91 -15.97 -14.08
N ILE A 76 8.99 -15.17 -14.65
CA ILE A 76 8.70 -15.20 -16.09
C ILE A 76 9.93 -14.77 -16.89
N VAL A 77 10.58 -13.66 -16.52
CA VAL A 77 11.79 -13.18 -17.20
C VAL A 77 12.89 -14.24 -17.13
N LEU A 78 13.10 -14.85 -15.96
CA LEU A 78 14.05 -15.93 -15.77
C LEU A 78 13.73 -17.14 -16.68
N GLY A 79 12.45 -17.52 -16.76
CA GLY A 79 11.99 -18.60 -17.63
C GLY A 79 12.22 -18.31 -19.11
N VAL A 80 11.97 -17.09 -19.57
CA VAL A 80 12.23 -16.66 -20.95
C VAL A 80 13.74 -16.74 -21.26
N VAL A 81 14.58 -16.22 -20.36
CA VAL A 81 16.05 -16.28 -20.52
C VAL A 81 16.52 -17.73 -20.59
N ALA A 82 16.04 -18.60 -19.70
CA ALA A 82 16.38 -20.03 -19.71
C ALA A 82 15.92 -20.72 -21.01
N CYS A 83 14.72 -20.42 -21.49
CA CYS A 83 14.22 -20.92 -22.78
C CYS A 83 15.13 -20.49 -23.94
N VAL A 84 15.50 -19.22 -24.03
CA VAL A 84 16.41 -18.72 -25.08
C VAL A 84 17.76 -19.43 -25.02
N LEU A 85 18.28 -19.71 -23.82
CA LEU A 85 19.57 -20.39 -23.68
C LEU A 85 19.53 -21.84 -24.14
N VAL A 86 18.48 -22.58 -23.75
CA VAL A 86 18.33 -24.01 -24.08
C VAL A 86 17.96 -24.19 -25.55
N PHE A 87 16.93 -23.48 -26.03
CA PHE A 87 16.43 -23.63 -27.40
C PHE A 87 17.25 -22.84 -28.44
N GLY A 88 18.05 -21.87 -28.01
CA GLY A 88 18.93 -21.10 -28.88
C GLY A 88 20.21 -21.85 -29.27
N GLN A 89 20.67 -22.83 -28.48
CA GLN A 89 21.89 -23.60 -28.75
C GLN A 89 22.05 -24.08 -30.21
N PRO A 90 21.05 -24.74 -30.85
CA PRO A 90 21.21 -25.25 -32.21
C PRO A 90 21.40 -24.15 -33.28
N PHE A 91 21.07 -22.89 -32.97
CA PHE A 91 21.23 -21.75 -33.89
C PHE A 91 22.58 -21.05 -33.75
N PHE A 92 23.39 -21.42 -32.75
CA PHE A 92 24.62 -20.73 -32.42
C PHE A 92 25.84 -21.56 -32.81
N SER A 93 26.66 -21.03 -33.72
CA SER A 93 27.89 -21.66 -34.20
C SER A 93 28.94 -21.86 -33.09
N SER A 94 29.76 -22.92 -33.23
CA SER A 94 30.72 -23.47 -32.25
C SER A 94 31.95 -22.57 -31.96
N ASN A 95 31.77 -21.25 -31.87
CA ASN A 95 32.87 -20.34 -31.55
C ASN A 95 32.91 -20.07 -30.04
N LEU A 96 33.92 -20.63 -29.36
CA LEU A 96 34.04 -20.63 -27.90
C LEU A 96 34.10 -19.21 -27.29
N ALA A 97 34.76 -18.27 -27.97
CA ALA A 97 34.80 -16.86 -27.56
C ALA A 97 33.40 -16.19 -27.58
N LEU A 98 32.58 -16.57 -28.55
CA LEU A 98 31.23 -16.05 -28.74
C LEU A 98 30.26 -16.64 -27.70
N ASN A 99 30.47 -17.90 -27.31
CA ASN A 99 29.76 -18.51 -26.19
C ASN A 99 30.12 -17.87 -24.84
N PHE A 100 31.41 -17.56 -24.61
CA PHE A 100 31.83 -16.88 -23.38
C PHE A 100 31.21 -15.48 -23.25
N ALA A 101 31.24 -14.68 -24.32
CA ALA A 101 30.62 -13.36 -24.35
C ALA A 101 29.10 -13.42 -24.09
N ARG A 102 28.41 -14.44 -24.62
CA ARG A 102 26.97 -14.64 -24.37
C ARG A 102 26.69 -15.04 -22.93
N THR A 103 27.45 -15.95 -22.35
CA THR A 103 27.29 -16.33 -20.94
C THR A 103 27.53 -15.14 -20.01
N ALA A 104 28.53 -14.30 -20.31
CA ALA A 104 28.76 -13.06 -19.58
C ALA A 104 27.58 -12.08 -19.70
N ALA A 105 26.99 -11.92 -20.89
CA ALA A 105 25.81 -11.06 -21.10
C ALA A 105 24.57 -11.58 -20.35
N VAL A 106 24.37 -12.89 -20.33
CA VAL A 106 23.30 -13.54 -19.55
C VAL A 106 23.52 -13.34 -18.06
N PHE A 107 24.75 -13.52 -17.59
CA PHE A 107 25.10 -13.33 -16.18
C PHE A 107 24.88 -11.89 -15.76
N LEU A 108 25.25 -10.92 -16.60
CA LEU A 108 24.99 -9.50 -16.35
C LEU A 108 23.48 -9.18 -16.34
N SER A 109 22.73 -9.79 -17.25
CA SER A 109 21.26 -9.70 -17.27
C SER A 109 20.64 -10.32 -16.01
N PHE A 110 21.21 -11.41 -15.51
CA PHE A 110 20.79 -12.06 -14.28
C PHE A 110 21.08 -11.17 -13.05
N VAL A 111 22.26 -10.55 -12.96
CA VAL A 111 22.57 -9.56 -11.91
C VAL A 111 21.58 -8.40 -11.97
N SER A 112 21.27 -7.87 -13.15
CA SER A 112 20.23 -6.83 -13.28
C SER A 112 18.85 -7.34 -12.86
N ALA A 113 18.53 -8.59 -13.13
CA ALA A 113 17.30 -9.22 -12.66
C ALA A 113 17.29 -9.38 -11.13
N THR A 114 18.43 -9.63 -10.45
CA THR A 114 18.45 -9.80 -8.99
C THR A 114 17.92 -8.59 -8.22
N ASP A 115 18.01 -7.37 -8.77
CA ASP A 115 17.38 -6.18 -8.18
C ASP A 115 15.84 -6.35 -8.05
N GLY A 116 15.19 -6.95 -9.05
CA GLY A 116 13.76 -7.27 -8.99
C GLY A 116 13.39 -8.28 -7.90
N LEU A 117 14.29 -9.23 -7.63
CA LEU A 117 14.14 -10.20 -6.53
C LEU A 117 14.34 -9.55 -5.17
N THR A 118 15.38 -8.71 -5.03
CA THR A 118 15.66 -7.95 -3.80
C THR A 118 14.47 -7.08 -3.41
N ARG A 119 13.92 -6.31 -4.35
CA ARG A 119 12.71 -5.50 -4.13
C ARG A 119 11.50 -6.33 -3.74
N ALA A 120 11.33 -7.51 -4.35
CA ALA A 120 10.27 -8.45 -3.96
C ALA A 120 10.41 -8.93 -2.52
N LEU A 121 11.64 -9.19 -2.06
CA LEU A 121 11.93 -9.56 -0.68
C LEU A 121 11.70 -8.38 0.28
N GLU A 122 12.10 -7.17 -0.09
CA GLU A 122 11.86 -5.95 0.70
C GLU A 122 10.37 -5.70 0.91
N TRP A 123 9.55 -5.82 -0.14
CA TRP A 123 8.10 -5.71 0.00
C TRP A 123 7.50 -6.80 0.90
N ARG A 124 7.97 -8.05 0.79
CA ARG A 124 7.51 -9.12 1.69
C ARG A 124 7.93 -8.87 3.14
N HIS A 125 9.13 -8.34 3.36
CA HIS A 125 9.61 -7.99 4.70
C HIS A 125 8.79 -6.85 5.30
N ALA A 126 8.55 -5.78 4.54
CA ALA A 126 7.69 -4.66 4.95
C ALA A 126 6.26 -5.12 5.29
N ALA A 127 5.71 -6.08 4.54
CA ALA A 127 4.40 -6.67 4.81
C ALA A 127 4.36 -7.41 6.16
N GLU A 128 5.37 -8.20 6.49
CA GLU A 128 5.45 -8.90 7.78
C GLU A 128 5.67 -7.94 8.96
N LEU A 129 6.51 -6.90 8.78
CA LEU A 129 6.70 -5.87 9.81
C LEU A 129 5.40 -5.09 10.08
N THR A 130 4.67 -4.73 9.02
CA THR A 130 3.39 -4.03 9.15
C THR A 130 2.31 -4.92 9.80
N LYS A 131 2.34 -6.23 9.52
CA LYS A 131 1.48 -7.22 10.20
C LYS A 131 1.80 -7.33 11.69
N ALA A 132 3.08 -7.24 12.08
CA ALA A 132 3.47 -7.22 13.48
C ALA A 132 2.94 -5.95 14.19
N VAL A 133 2.95 -4.80 13.51
CA VAL A 133 2.33 -3.56 13.98
C VAL A 133 0.82 -3.73 14.18
N ASP A 134 0.09 -4.22 13.17
CA ASP A 134 -1.37 -4.47 13.25
C ASP A 134 -1.72 -5.37 14.44
N ARG A 135 -0.95 -6.45 14.66
CA ARG A 135 -1.12 -7.33 15.82
C ARG A 135 -0.85 -6.65 17.16
N ARG A 136 0.17 -5.78 17.24
CA ARG A 136 0.46 -5.01 18.46
C ARG A 136 -0.66 -4.03 18.78
N LEU A 137 -1.27 -3.43 17.76
CA LEU A 137 -2.42 -2.53 17.94
C LEU A 137 -3.66 -3.24 18.49
N GLU A 138 -3.88 -4.51 18.14
CA GLU A 138 -5.01 -5.28 18.68
C GLU A 138 -4.91 -5.53 20.20
N HIS A 139 -3.72 -5.43 20.79
CA HIS A 139 -3.47 -5.75 22.20
C HIS A 139 -3.30 -4.52 23.09
N ILE A 140 -3.45 -3.31 22.54
CA ILE A 140 -3.31 -2.07 23.29
C ILE A 140 -4.67 -1.50 23.63
N ASP A 141 -4.84 -1.18 24.90
CA ASP A 141 -5.94 -0.35 25.36
C ASP A 141 -5.72 1.07 24.82
N GLY A 142 -6.57 1.49 23.87
CA GLY A 142 -6.49 2.76 23.14
C GLY A 142 -6.65 4.04 23.98
N ASP A 143 -6.49 3.95 25.29
CA ASP A 143 -6.52 5.05 26.25
C ASP A 143 -5.12 5.51 26.70
N VAL A 144 -4.05 4.74 26.40
CA VAL A 144 -2.67 5.10 26.78
C VAL A 144 -1.90 5.65 25.56
N GLU A 145 -1.57 6.95 25.59
CA GLU A 145 -0.98 7.69 24.46
C GLU A 145 0.49 7.28 24.17
N GLU A 146 1.28 7.00 25.21
CA GLU A 146 2.72 6.69 25.10
C GLU A 146 3.04 5.42 24.28
N PRO A 147 2.46 4.23 24.58
CA PRO A 147 2.71 3.02 23.79
C PRO A 147 2.15 3.13 22.37
N LEU A 148 1.10 3.92 22.18
CA LEU A 148 0.50 4.18 20.87
C LEU A 148 1.45 4.99 19.98
N LEU A 149 2.07 6.05 20.51
CA LEU A 149 3.05 6.85 19.78
C LEU A 149 4.31 6.04 19.42
N ALA A 150 4.75 5.15 20.31
CA ALA A 150 5.88 4.27 20.01
C ALA A 150 5.58 3.36 18.79
N ILE A 151 4.37 2.79 18.72
CA ILE A 151 4.01 1.95 17.57
C ILE A 151 3.76 2.77 16.31
N PHE A 152 3.21 3.97 16.44
CA PHE A 152 3.10 4.89 15.32
C PHE A 152 4.50 5.21 14.74
N ALA A 153 5.50 5.44 15.59
CA ALA A 153 6.88 5.64 15.16
C ALA A 153 7.43 4.40 14.44
N ASP A 154 7.22 3.20 14.99
CA ASP A 154 7.63 1.94 14.34
C ASP A 154 6.98 1.81 12.95
N TYR A 155 5.68 2.08 12.85
CA TYR A 155 4.95 2.07 11.58
C TYR A 155 5.49 3.09 10.57
N ALA A 156 5.78 4.31 11.03
CA ALA A 156 6.34 5.36 10.19
C ALA A 156 7.72 4.97 9.64
N VAL A 157 8.57 4.35 10.45
CA VAL A 157 9.88 3.83 10.02
C VAL A 157 9.72 2.72 8.97
N ILE A 158 8.80 1.78 9.19
CA ILE A 158 8.53 0.68 8.24
C ILE A 158 8.04 1.22 6.90
N THR A 159 7.10 2.17 6.91
CA THR A 159 6.56 2.74 5.68
C THR A 159 7.54 3.66 4.96
N ALA A 160 8.39 4.40 5.68
CA ALA A 160 9.42 5.25 5.09
C ALA A 160 10.58 4.44 4.47
N SER A 161 10.88 3.26 5.02
CA SER A 161 11.91 2.35 4.49
C SER A 161 11.41 1.41 3.39
N ALA A 162 10.10 1.28 3.22
CA ALA A 162 9.52 0.42 2.20
C ALA A 162 9.64 1.03 0.79
N PRO A 163 9.86 0.20 -0.25
CA PRO A 163 9.89 0.71 -1.62
C PRO A 163 8.51 1.22 -2.05
N PRO A 164 8.44 2.30 -2.85
CA PRO A 164 7.18 2.95 -3.21
C PRO A 164 6.26 1.99 -3.97
N ILE A 165 4.99 1.98 -3.57
CA ILE A 165 3.97 1.10 -4.17
C ILE A 165 3.56 1.68 -5.54
N PRO A 166 3.59 0.89 -6.63
CA PRO A 166 3.12 1.34 -7.93
C PRO A 166 1.63 1.71 -7.92
N ALA A 167 1.28 2.88 -8.46
CA ALA A 167 -0.10 3.39 -8.46
C ALA A 167 -1.11 2.45 -9.14
N GLY A 168 -0.67 1.65 -10.13
CA GLY A 168 -1.52 0.64 -10.77
C GLY A 168 -1.92 -0.51 -9.86
N ILE A 169 -1.04 -0.91 -8.93
CA ILE A 169 -1.35 -1.94 -7.93
C ILE A 169 -2.37 -1.40 -6.93
N TYR A 170 -2.18 -0.15 -6.48
CA TYR A 170 -3.11 0.51 -5.59
C TYR A 170 -4.53 0.55 -6.18
N LYS A 171 -4.68 1.05 -7.42
CA LYS A 171 -6.01 1.14 -8.07
C LYS A 171 -6.66 -0.22 -8.28
N ALA A 172 -5.89 -1.24 -8.66
CA ALA A 172 -6.42 -2.58 -8.91
C ALA A 172 -6.90 -3.27 -7.62
N GLU A 173 -6.26 -2.99 -6.49
CA GLU A 173 -6.54 -3.65 -5.22
C GLU A 173 -7.52 -2.85 -4.33
N GLN A 174 -7.76 -1.57 -4.66
CA GLN A 174 -8.57 -0.63 -3.87
C GLN A 174 -9.97 -1.18 -3.55
N GLU A 175 -10.71 -1.64 -4.57
CA GLU A 175 -12.07 -2.18 -4.40
C GLU A 175 -12.08 -3.42 -3.50
N ARG A 176 -11.13 -4.33 -3.73
CA ARG A 176 -10.99 -5.55 -2.95
C ARG A 176 -10.63 -5.27 -1.49
N LEU A 177 -9.71 -4.33 -1.23
CA LEU A 177 -9.31 -3.96 0.13
C LEU A 177 -10.44 -3.26 0.87
N ASN A 178 -11.19 -2.39 0.21
CA ASN A 178 -12.40 -1.78 0.76
C ASN A 178 -13.41 -2.84 1.20
N ALA A 179 -13.68 -3.84 0.36
CA ALA A 179 -14.61 -4.93 0.68
C ALA A 179 -14.10 -5.81 1.85
N LEU A 180 -12.81 -6.13 1.90
CA LEU A 180 -12.23 -6.92 3.00
C LEU A 180 -12.20 -6.13 4.32
N TRP A 181 -11.94 -4.84 4.25
CA TRP A 181 -11.94 -3.95 5.40
C TRP A 181 -13.36 -3.77 5.96
N SER A 182 -14.37 -3.62 5.10
CA SER A 182 -15.77 -3.54 5.54
C SER A 182 -16.20 -4.83 6.27
N GLN A 183 -15.80 -6.00 5.75
CA GLN A 183 -16.01 -7.30 6.42
C GLN A 183 -15.34 -7.35 7.80
N ARG A 184 -14.08 -6.91 7.93
CA ARG A 184 -13.36 -6.88 9.21
C ARG A 184 -14.06 -5.98 10.23
N LYS A 185 -14.64 -4.86 9.79
CA LYS A 185 -15.42 -3.95 10.66
C LYS A 185 -16.84 -4.45 10.97
N GLY A 186 -17.25 -5.62 10.49
CA GLY A 186 -18.60 -6.15 10.70
C GLY A 186 -19.70 -5.40 9.94
N SER A 187 -19.33 -4.54 9.00
CA SER A 187 -20.28 -3.84 8.11
C SER A 187 -20.38 -4.66 6.82
N GLY A 188 -21.52 -5.30 6.59
CA GLY A 188 -21.81 -6.05 5.36
C GLY A 188 -21.51 -5.23 4.08
N PRO A 189 -21.33 -5.90 2.92
CA PRO A 189 -20.88 -5.27 1.69
C PRO A 189 -21.67 -3.98 1.36
N PRO A 190 -21.00 -2.91 0.88
CA PRO A 190 -21.61 -1.58 0.68
C PRO A 190 -22.71 -1.49 -0.40
N ASP A 191 -23.21 -2.61 -0.93
CA ASP A 191 -24.16 -2.64 -2.06
C ASP A 191 -25.63 -2.93 -1.68
N ALA A 192 -25.95 -3.11 -0.40
CA ALA A 192 -27.33 -3.42 0.02
C ALA A 192 -28.18 -2.21 0.46
N ALA A 193 -27.59 -1.00 0.56
CA ALA A 193 -28.25 0.15 1.19
C ALA A 193 -28.90 1.16 0.21
N LEU A 194 -28.88 0.92 -1.10
CA LEU A 194 -29.43 1.86 -2.10
C LEU A 194 -30.69 1.40 -2.85
N THR A 195 -31.35 0.32 -2.40
CA THR A 195 -32.67 -0.07 -2.92
C THR A 195 -33.62 -0.44 -1.78
N GLY A 196 -34.18 0.57 -1.10
CA GLY A 196 -35.14 0.32 -0.04
C GLY A 196 -35.63 1.59 0.66
N GLY A 197 -35.99 2.62 -0.08
CA GLY A 197 -36.40 3.91 0.48
C GLY A 197 -37.31 4.72 -0.45
N SER A 198 -38.32 4.08 -1.03
CA SER A 198 -39.40 4.78 -1.73
C SER A 198 -40.68 3.97 -1.56
N ASP A 199 -41.41 4.27 -0.48
CA ASP A 199 -42.86 4.49 -0.46
C ASP A 199 -43.41 4.33 0.96
N ARG A 200 -43.80 5.46 1.55
CA ARG A 200 -45.07 5.64 2.28
C ARG A 200 -45.17 7.11 2.68
N GLN A 201 -45.64 7.91 1.73
CA GLN A 201 -46.37 9.13 2.04
C GLN A 201 -47.65 8.75 2.79
N THR A 202 -47.77 9.21 4.03
CA THR A 202 -49.06 9.56 4.63
C THR A 202 -49.56 10.86 3.99
N PRO A 203 -50.86 10.95 3.73
CA PRO A 203 -51.57 12.13 4.22
C PRO A 203 -52.87 11.75 4.91
N GLY A 204 -53.06 12.32 6.11
CA GLY A 204 -54.34 12.32 6.79
C GLY A 204 -55.36 13.22 6.07
N ALA A 205 -56.58 12.74 5.97
CA ALA A 205 -57.77 13.56 5.77
C ALA A 205 -58.99 12.78 6.26
N ARG A 206 -59.47 13.13 7.46
CA ARG A 206 -60.87 13.48 7.79
C ARG A 206 -61.03 13.62 9.30
#